data_AF-A0A946V7V1-F1
#
_entry.id   AF-A0A946V7V1-F1
#
_cell.length_a   1.000
_cell.length_b   1.000
_cell.length_c   1.000
_cell.angle_alpha   90.00
_cell.angle_beta   90.00
_cell.angle_gamma   90.00
#
_symmetry.space_group_name_H-M   'P 1'
#
loop_
_entity.id
_entity.type
_entity.pdbx_description
1 polymer ?
#
loop_
_entity_poly.entity_id
_entity_poly.type
_entity_poly.pdbx_seq_one_letter_code
_entity_poly.pdbx_strand_id
1 'polypeptide(L)'
;EKYARINHSALASTLLAAESTRTSFARYVSNILILTGVFGTIVSLSIALAGASNLLDNVEGSANMGLVIHGMSTALSTTITAILCYLFYGYFYLKLGDAQQNVLSKVEEVTSIWLLPKFSRDCDSLLHEVTGLVGGLHAAADGMKDIQQDFSVAGDNLRAVVTQLSERVNQTATDINEVKRLLRDGFRLPADKD
;
A
#
# COMPACT_ATOMS: atom_id res chain seq x y z
N GLU A 1 1.90 -4.48 15.84
CA GLU A 1 2.15 -4.85 14.43
C GLU A 1 0.88 -4.66 13.59
N LYS A 2 0.63 -3.45 13.07
CA LYS A 2 -0.67 -3.14 12.44
C LYS A 2 -0.57 -2.37 11.11
N TYR A 3 0.52 -2.57 10.37
CA TYR A 3 0.70 -2.01 9.03
C TYR A 3 1.15 -3.12 8.09
N ALA A 4 0.22 -3.99 7.71
CA ALA A 4 0.44 -4.92 6.61
C ALA A 4 0.56 -4.09 5.32
N ARG A 5 1.69 -4.19 4.62
CA ARG A 5 1.87 -3.58 3.29
C ARG A 5 0.69 -4.00 2.42
N ILE A 6 -0.12 -3.03 1.99
CA ILE A 6 -1.20 -3.27 1.04
C ILE A 6 -0.53 -3.68 -0.27
N ASN A 7 -0.49 -4.99 -0.52
CA ASN A 7 0.09 -5.55 -1.74
C ASN A 7 -0.87 -5.26 -2.89
N HIS A 8 -0.69 -4.10 -3.53
CA HIS A 8 -1.46 -3.67 -4.69
C HIS A 8 -1.44 -4.74 -5.81
N SER A 9 -0.33 -5.46 -5.95
CA SER A 9 -0.20 -6.60 -6.87
C SER A 9 -1.11 -7.78 -6.53
N ALA A 10 -1.39 -8.03 -5.25
CA ALA A 10 -2.34 -9.06 -4.82
C ALA A 10 -3.80 -8.63 -5.03
N LEU A 11 -4.10 -7.34 -4.89
CA LEU A 11 -5.42 -6.79 -5.19
C LEU A 11 -5.70 -6.79 -6.70
N ALA A 12 -4.74 -6.34 -7.51
CA ALA A 12 -4.82 -6.38 -8.97
C ALA A 12 -4.95 -7.82 -9.49
N SER A 13 -4.19 -8.79 -8.94
CA SER A 13 -4.31 -10.20 -9.35
C SER A 13 -5.63 -10.84 -8.93
N THR A 14 -6.18 -10.47 -7.77
CA THR A 14 -7.52 -10.92 -7.32
C THR A 14 -8.62 -10.38 -8.22
N LEU A 15 -8.49 -9.12 -8.64
CA LEU A 15 -9.45 -8.43 -9.49
C LEU A 15 -9.39 -8.93 -10.94
N LEU A 16 -8.19 -9.24 -11.45
CA LEU A 16 -7.99 -9.91 -12.73
C LEU A 16 -8.52 -11.36 -12.71
N ALA A 17 -8.40 -12.07 -11.59
CA ALA A 17 -9.01 -13.38 -11.40
C ALA A 17 -10.56 -13.32 -11.34
N ALA A 18 -11.12 -12.29 -10.69
CA ALA A 18 -12.56 -12.04 -10.69
C ALA A 18 -13.09 -11.70 -12.09
N GLU A 19 -12.32 -10.92 -12.86
CA GLU A 19 -12.66 -10.56 -14.24
C GLU A 19 -12.59 -11.77 -15.20
N SER A 20 -11.60 -12.66 -15.03
CA SER A 20 -11.51 -13.93 -15.77
C SER A 20 -12.76 -14.81 -15.61
N THR A 21 -13.39 -14.76 -14.43
CA THR A 21 -14.65 -15.48 -14.16
C THR A 21 -15.84 -14.89 -14.93
N ARG A 22 -15.82 -13.61 -15.28
CA ARG A 22 -16.84 -13.02 -16.17
C ARG A 22 -16.64 -13.46 -17.61
N THR A 23 -15.39 -13.56 -18.07
CA THR A 23 -15.03 -14.02 -19.43
C THR A 23 -15.50 -15.44 -19.71
N SER A 24 -15.51 -16.31 -18.69
CA SER A 24 -16.01 -17.68 -18.82
C SER A 24 -17.53 -17.75 -19.06
N PHE A 25 -18.31 -16.83 -18.48
CA PHE A 25 -19.77 -16.76 -18.67
C PHE A 25 -20.14 -16.43 -20.13
N ALA A 26 -19.43 -15.50 -20.77
CA ALA A 26 -19.70 -15.21 -22.17
C ALA A 26 -19.31 -16.33 -23.11
N ARG A 27 -18.21 -17.03 -22.80
CA ARG A 27 -17.85 -18.26 -23.52
C ARG A 27 -18.94 -19.32 -23.36
N TYR A 28 -19.54 -19.45 -22.18
CA TYR A 28 -20.68 -20.34 -21.94
C TYR A 28 -21.91 -19.94 -22.76
N VAL A 29 -22.33 -18.67 -22.73
CA VAL A 29 -23.49 -18.17 -23.50
C VAL A 29 -23.30 -18.39 -25.00
N SER A 30 -22.10 -18.08 -25.52
CA SER A 30 -21.71 -18.38 -26.91
C SER A 30 -21.93 -19.85 -27.27
N ASN A 31 -21.42 -20.76 -26.43
CA ASN A 31 -21.50 -22.19 -26.69
C ASN A 31 -22.95 -22.69 -26.69
N ILE A 32 -23.77 -22.18 -25.76
CA ILE A 32 -25.22 -22.49 -25.69
C ILE A 32 -25.97 -21.95 -26.90
N LEU A 33 -25.59 -20.77 -27.43
CA LEU A 33 -26.24 -20.17 -28.61
C LEU A 33 -26.06 -21.04 -29.85
N ILE A 34 -24.85 -21.57 -30.05
CA ILE A 34 -24.55 -22.51 -31.13
C ILE A 34 -25.28 -23.84 -30.93
N LEU A 35 -25.24 -24.41 -29.73
CA LEU A 35 -25.96 -25.65 -29.40
C LEU A 35 -27.47 -25.52 -29.61
N THR A 36 -28.06 -24.37 -29.27
CA THR A 36 -29.48 -24.08 -29.45
C THR A 36 -29.82 -23.91 -30.94
N GLY A 37 -28.95 -23.26 -31.71
CA GLY A 37 -29.08 -23.16 -33.17
C GLY A 37 -29.09 -24.53 -33.84
N VAL A 38 -28.13 -25.39 -33.48
CA VAL A 38 -28.05 -26.78 -33.97
C VAL A 38 -29.23 -27.62 -33.49
N PHE A 39 -29.72 -27.42 -32.27
CA PHE A 39 -30.95 -28.10 -31.81
C PHE A 39 -32.17 -27.70 -32.67
N GLY A 40 -32.31 -26.41 -33.00
CA GLY A 40 -33.35 -25.93 -33.89
C GLY A 40 -33.29 -26.55 -35.29
N THR A 41 -32.10 -26.80 -35.83
CA THR A 41 -31.96 -27.49 -37.12
C THR A 41 -32.39 -28.95 -37.03
N ILE A 42 -32.00 -29.66 -35.97
CA ILE A 42 -32.39 -31.07 -35.76
C ILE A 42 -33.91 -31.21 -35.68
N VAL A 43 -34.58 -30.34 -34.91
CA VAL A 43 -36.05 -30.35 -34.80
C VAL A 43 -36.71 -30.04 -36.14
N SER A 44 -36.22 -29.04 -36.86
CA SER A 44 -36.80 -28.63 -38.16
C SER A 44 -36.61 -29.69 -39.25
N LEU A 45 -35.44 -30.34 -39.29
CA LEU A 45 -35.18 -31.50 -40.16
C LEU A 45 -36.05 -32.70 -39.79
N SER A 46 -36.31 -32.94 -38.51
CA SER A 46 -37.20 -34.01 -38.06
C SER A 46 -38.64 -33.81 -38.56
N ILE A 47 -39.13 -32.56 -38.52
CA ILE A 47 -40.44 -32.18 -39.07
C ILE A 47 -40.46 -32.35 -40.60
N ALA A 48 -39.38 -31.96 -41.29
CA ALA A 48 -39.27 -32.16 -42.73
C ALA A 48 -39.30 -33.65 -43.12
N LEU A 49 -38.59 -34.50 -42.37
CA LEU A 49 -38.59 -35.96 -42.59
C LEU A 49 -39.96 -36.59 -42.33
N ALA A 50 -40.67 -36.13 -41.30
CA ALA A 50 -42.05 -36.55 -41.05
C ALA A 50 -42.99 -36.14 -42.20
N GLY A 51 -42.85 -34.92 -42.72
CA GLY A 51 -43.58 -34.45 -43.91
C GLY A 51 -43.28 -35.28 -45.15
N ALA A 52 -42.02 -35.67 -45.36
CA ALA A 52 -41.61 -36.52 -46.47
C ALA A 52 -42.11 -37.96 -46.34
N SER A 53 -42.16 -38.52 -45.12
CA SER A 53 -42.74 -39.85 -44.86
C SER A 53 -44.23 -39.89 -45.20
N ASN A 54 -44.97 -38.82 -44.89
CA ASN A 54 -46.40 -38.73 -45.22
C ASN A 54 -46.68 -38.56 -46.73
N LEU A 55 -45.73 -38.00 -47.50
CA LEU A 55 -45.81 -37.96 -48.98
C LEU A 55 -45.71 -39.34 -49.62
N LEU A 56 -44.98 -40.27 -48.99
CA LEU A 56 -44.83 -41.64 -49.49
C LEU A 56 -46.10 -42.47 -49.23
N ASP A 57 -46.87 -42.11 -48.21
CA ASP A 57 -48.03 -42.89 -47.73
C ASP A 57 -49.38 -42.39 -48.28
N ASN A 58 -49.48 -41.12 -48.71
CA ASN A 58 -50.72 -40.51 -49.21
C ASN A 58 -50.52 -39.61 -50.45
N VAL A 59 -51.47 -39.63 -51.39
CA VAL A 59 -51.43 -38.94 -52.70
C VAL A 59 -51.66 -37.41 -52.61
N GLU A 60 -51.91 -36.85 -51.43
CA GLU A 60 -52.02 -35.40 -51.19
C GLU A 60 -50.62 -34.73 -51.18
N GLY A 61 -50.00 -34.66 -52.35
CA GLY A 61 -48.60 -34.26 -52.52
C GLY A 61 -48.30 -32.77 -52.23
N SER A 62 -49.29 -31.88 -52.25
CA SER A 62 -49.04 -30.43 -52.16
C SER A 62 -48.82 -29.93 -50.73
N ALA A 63 -49.66 -30.36 -49.77
CA ALA A 63 -49.57 -29.88 -48.38
C ALA A 63 -48.34 -30.45 -47.65
N ASN A 64 -48.08 -31.74 -47.84
CA ASN A 64 -46.94 -32.42 -47.20
C ASN A 64 -45.60 -31.93 -47.76
N MET A 65 -45.54 -31.53 -49.04
CA MET A 65 -44.34 -30.92 -49.63
C MET A 65 -44.06 -29.51 -49.11
N GLY A 66 -45.11 -28.74 -48.78
CA GLY A 66 -44.97 -27.47 -48.05
C GLY A 66 -44.32 -27.65 -46.68
N LEU A 67 -44.62 -28.76 -45.99
CA LEU A 67 -44.08 -29.11 -44.69
C LEU A 67 -42.58 -29.45 -44.74
N VAL A 68 -42.13 -30.15 -45.79
CA VAL A 68 -40.71 -30.41 -46.07
C VAL A 68 -39.94 -29.11 -46.34
N ILE A 69 -40.48 -28.26 -47.22
CA ILE A 69 -39.86 -26.98 -47.59
C ILE A 69 -39.77 -26.07 -46.37
N HIS A 70 -40.83 -26.02 -45.55
CA HIS A 70 -40.85 -25.22 -44.33
C HIS A 70 -39.84 -25.72 -43.30
N GLY A 71 -39.71 -27.04 -43.10
CA GLY A 71 -38.70 -27.61 -42.19
C GLY A 71 -37.26 -27.34 -42.63
N MET A 72 -36.96 -27.44 -43.93
CA MET A 72 -35.63 -27.09 -44.46
C MET A 72 -35.33 -25.58 -44.36
N SER A 73 -36.30 -24.72 -44.67
CA SER A 73 -36.15 -23.27 -44.56
C SER A 73 -35.97 -22.81 -43.10
N THR A 74 -36.73 -23.42 -42.18
CA THR A 74 -36.62 -23.16 -40.75
C THR A 74 -35.25 -23.57 -40.22
N ALA A 75 -34.72 -24.73 -40.63
CA ALA A 75 -33.36 -25.16 -40.26
C ALA A 75 -32.29 -24.16 -40.74
N LEU A 76 -32.40 -23.66 -41.97
CA LEU A 76 -31.47 -22.65 -42.49
C LEU A 76 -31.59 -21.32 -41.72
N SER A 77 -32.82 -20.87 -41.47
CA SER A 77 -33.10 -19.61 -40.75
C SER A 77 -32.62 -19.66 -39.30
N THR A 78 -32.78 -20.78 -38.60
CA THR A 78 -32.28 -20.95 -37.23
C THR A 78 -30.76 -20.96 -37.19
N THR A 79 -30.08 -21.51 -38.21
CA THR A 79 -28.61 -21.51 -38.30
C THR A 79 -28.09 -20.08 -38.52
N ILE A 80 -28.68 -19.35 -39.45
CA ILE A 80 -28.31 -17.96 -39.75
C ILE A 80 -28.56 -17.07 -38.53
N THR A 81 -29.73 -17.21 -37.91
CA THR A 81 -30.09 -16.43 -36.71
C THR A 81 -29.14 -16.73 -35.56
N ALA A 82 -28.77 -17.99 -35.33
CA ALA A 82 -27.82 -18.36 -34.27
C ALA A 82 -26.42 -17.76 -34.51
N ILE A 83 -25.93 -17.75 -35.76
CA ILE A 83 -24.65 -17.14 -36.11
C ILE A 83 -24.69 -15.62 -35.92
N LEU A 84 -25.76 -14.96 -36.36
CA LEU A 84 -25.90 -13.50 -36.21
C LEU A 84 -26.01 -13.09 -34.74
N CYS A 85 -26.82 -13.80 -33.95
CA CYS A 85 -26.91 -13.58 -32.52
C CYS A 85 -25.58 -13.85 -31.80
N TYR A 86 -24.82 -14.86 -32.24
CA TYR A 86 -23.48 -15.13 -31.71
C TYR A 86 -22.52 -13.98 -31.99
N LEU A 87 -22.45 -13.47 -33.23
CA LEU A 87 -21.59 -12.35 -33.59
C LEU A 87 -21.98 -11.07 -32.86
N PHE A 88 -23.28 -10.78 -32.78
CA PHE A 88 -23.80 -9.61 -32.08
C PHE A 88 -23.48 -9.67 -30.59
N TYR A 89 -23.78 -10.79 -29.94
CA TYR A 89 -23.48 -10.99 -28.52
C TYR A 89 -21.97 -10.94 -28.26
N GLY A 90 -21.16 -11.57 -29.12
CA GLY A 90 -19.70 -11.53 -29.03
C GLY A 90 -19.13 -10.12 -29.13
N TYR A 91 -19.63 -9.31 -30.09
CA TYR A 91 -19.21 -7.92 -30.24
C TYR A 91 -19.57 -7.07 -29.02
N PHE A 92 -20.82 -7.13 -28.56
CA PHE A 92 -21.25 -6.39 -27.37
C PHE A 92 -20.50 -6.83 -26.13
N TYR A 93 -20.23 -8.13 -25.99
CA TYR A 93 -19.48 -8.66 -24.86
C TYR A 93 -18.03 -8.17 -24.84
N LEU A 94 -17.34 -8.21 -25.99
CA LEU A 94 -15.99 -7.65 -26.12
C LEU A 94 -15.98 -6.16 -25.77
N LYS A 95 -16.92 -5.38 -26.32
CA LYS A 95 -17.00 -3.94 -26.08
C LYS A 95 -17.31 -3.60 -24.62
N LEU A 96 -18.16 -4.40 -23.97
CA LEU A 96 -18.47 -4.26 -22.55
C LEU A 96 -17.27 -4.64 -21.67
N GLY A 97 -16.50 -5.65 -22.07
CA GLY A 97 -15.25 -6.05 -21.44
C GLY A 97 -14.22 -4.92 -21.48
N ASP A 98 -13.97 -4.34 -22.66
CA ASP A 98 -13.06 -3.21 -22.84
C ASP A 98 -13.46 -2.01 -21.96
N ALA A 99 -14.76 -1.72 -21.88
CA ALA A 99 -15.28 -0.64 -21.05
C ALA A 99 -15.08 -0.91 -19.55
N GLN A 100 -15.31 -2.15 -19.09
CA GLN A 100 -15.08 -2.55 -17.71
C GLN A 100 -13.60 -2.45 -17.33
N GLN A 101 -12.70 -2.96 -18.16
CA GLN A 101 -11.26 -2.88 -17.93
C GLN A 101 -10.77 -1.43 -17.88
N ASN A 102 -11.27 -0.57 -18.76
CA ASN A 102 -10.89 0.83 -18.77
C ASN A 102 -11.38 1.57 -17.51
N VAL A 103 -12.61 1.32 -17.05
CA VAL A 103 -13.11 1.89 -15.79
C VAL A 103 -12.28 1.40 -14.61
N LEU A 104 -11.95 0.12 -14.58
CA LEU A 104 -11.19 -0.49 -13.50
C LEU A 104 -9.76 0.05 -13.45
N SER A 105 -9.10 0.13 -14.61
CA SER A 105 -7.79 0.73 -14.77
C SER A 105 -7.78 2.21 -14.35
N LYS A 106 -8.84 2.97 -14.67
CA LYS A 106 -8.99 4.35 -14.22
C LYS A 106 -9.15 4.46 -12.70
N VAL A 107 -9.90 3.54 -12.08
CA VAL A 107 -10.02 3.49 -10.62
C VAL A 107 -8.70 3.11 -9.96
N GLU A 108 -7.96 2.16 -10.52
CA GLU A 108 -6.61 1.80 -10.05
C GLU A 108 -5.62 2.95 -10.19
N GLU A 109 -5.64 3.66 -11.33
CA GLU A 109 -4.83 4.86 -11.59
C GLU A 109 -5.12 5.95 -10.54
N VAL A 110 -6.40 6.27 -10.30
CA VAL A 110 -6.80 7.24 -9.28
C VAL A 110 -6.41 6.77 -7.88
N THR A 111 -6.59 5.49 -7.57
CA THR A 111 -6.24 4.92 -6.26
C THR A 111 -4.73 4.95 -6.02
N SER A 112 -3.93 4.66 -7.05
CA SER A 112 -2.47 4.72 -6.99
C SER A 112 -1.98 6.16 -6.84
N ILE A 113 -2.55 7.11 -7.59
CA ILE A 113 -2.13 8.51 -7.58
C ILE A 113 -2.59 9.25 -6.32
N TRP A 114 -3.80 8.99 -5.83
CA TRP A 114 -4.38 9.75 -4.72
C TRP A 114 -4.41 9.02 -3.38
N LEU A 115 -4.66 7.72 -3.37
CA LEU A 115 -4.83 6.96 -2.12
C LEU A 115 -3.50 6.42 -1.60
N LEU A 116 -2.67 5.87 -2.49
CA LEU A 116 -1.39 5.26 -2.14
C LEU A 116 -0.39 6.24 -1.48
N PRO A 117 -0.14 7.45 -1.99
CA PRO A 117 0.77 8.40 -1.32
C PRO A 117 0.25 8.88 0.03
N LYS A 118 -1.07 8.84 0.27
CA LYS A 118 -1.66 9.19 1.56
C LYS A 118 -1.39 8.14 2.64
N PHE A 119 -1.22 6.87 2.25
CA PHE A 119 -0.83 5.75 3.14
C PHE A 119 0.67 5.44 3.13
N SER A 120 1.39 5.78 2.06
CA SER A 120 2.84 5.56 1.95
C SER A 120 3.66 6.60 2.72
N ARG A 121 3.04 7.70 3.17
CA ARG A 121 3.71 8.71 4.01
C ARG A 121 4.23 8.16 5.33
N ASP A 122 3.69 7.05 5.84
CA ASP A 122 4.11 6.50 7.13
C ASP A 122 5.51 5.87 7.12
N CYS A 123 5.96 5.21 6.04
CA CYS A 123 7.27 4.55 6.06
C CYS A 123 8.46 5.50 5.91
N ASP A 124 8.39 6.48 5.01
CA ASP A 124 9.46 7.48 4.84
C ASP A 124 9.46 8.52 5.97
N SER A 125 8.28 8.83 6.53
CA SER A 125 8.18 9.68 7.73
C SER A 125 8.91 9.05 8.90
N LEU A 126 8.76 7.75 9.14
CA LEU A 126 9.45 7.06 10.24
C LEU A 126 10.98 7.09 10.08
N LEU A 127 11.51 6.96 8.86
CA LEU A 127 12.95 7.09 8.62
C LEU A 127 13.46 8.52 8.82
N HIS A 128 12.67 9.52 8.41
CA HIS A 128 13.00 10.93 8.61
C HIS A 128 12.97 11.29 10.10
N GLU A 129 12.00 10.79 10.85
CA GLU A 129 11.85 11.01 12.29
C GLU A 129 12.98 10.35 13.09
N VAL A 130 13.41 9.15 12.70
CA VAL A 130 14.61 8.49 13.26
C VAL A 130 15.88 9.26 12.93
N THR A 131 16.01 9.79 11.71
CA THR A 131 17.16 10.64 11.33
C THR A 131 17.18 11.94 12.15
N GLY A 132 16.01 12.54 12.37
CA GLY A 132 15.85 13.69 13.25
C GLY A 132 16.20 13.38 14.72
N LEU A 133 15.83 12.20 15.20
CA LEU A 133 16.19 11.73 16.55
C LEU A 133 17.70 11.54 16.69
N VAL A 134 18.35 10.92 15.71
CA VAL A 134 19.81 10.73 15.69
C VAL A 134 20.54 12.07 15.61
N GLY A 135 20.05 13.01 14.79
CA GLY A 135 20.58 14.37 14.73
C GLY A 135 20.42 15.12 16.06
N GLY A 136 19.26 15.00 16.70
CA GLY A 136 19.01 15.58 18.03
C GLY A 136 19.89 14.96 19.12
N LEU A 137 20.14 13.66 19.06
CA LEU A 137 21.00 12.96 20.00
C LEU A 137 22.48 13.34 19.81
N HIS A 138 22.92 13.55 18.57
CA HIS A 138 24.26 14.04 18.28
C HIS A 138 24.44 15.49 18.76
N ALA A 139 23.46 16.37 18.52
CA ALA A 139 23.48 17.74 19.01
C ALA A 139 23.48 17.81 20.55
N ALA A 140 22.71 16.94 21.20
CA ALA A 140 22.72 16.82 22.66
C ALA A 140 24.08 16.33 23.19
N ALA A 141 24.71 15.35 22.51
CA ALA A 141 26.02 14.86 22.88
C ALA A 141 27.12 15.94 22.74
N ASP A 142 27.08 16.73 21.66
CA ASP A 142 28.01 17.85 21.46
C ASP A 142 27.79 18.94 22.53
N GLY A 143 26.54 19.32 22.80
CA GLY A 143 26.24 20.26 23.89
C GLY A 143 26.70 19.76 25.26
N MET A 144 26.63 18.45 25.52
CA MET A 144 27.11 17.85 26.76
C MET A 144 28.64 17.88 26.88
N LYS A 145 29.35 17.76 25.75
CA LYS A 145 30.81 17.88 25.68
C LYS A 145 31.28 19.30 25.98
N ASP A 146 30.60 20.30 25.40
CA ASP A 146 30.89 21.72 25.66
C ASP A 146 30.67 22.06 27.14
N ILE A 147 29.56 21.59 27.73
CA ILE A 147 29.27 21.77 29.16
C ILE A 147 30.34 21.09 30.04
N GLN A 148 30.82 19.89 29.69
CA GLN A 148 31.91 19.24 30.42
C GLN A 148 33.21 20.05 30.36
N GLN A 149 33.51 20.67 29.23
CA GLN A 149 34.69 21.52 29.09
C GLN A 149 34.58 22.77 29.96
N ASP A 150 33.43 23.44 29.97
CA ASP A 150 33.17 24.58 30.84
C ASP A 150 33.25 24.22 32.33
N PHE A 151 32.73 23.05 32.73
CA PHE A 151 32.87 22.54 34.09
C PHE A 151 34.32 22.24 34.47
N SER A 152 35.14 21.74 33.53
CA SER A 152 36.58 21.54 33.76
C SER A 152 37.28 22.87 34.04
N VAL A 153 37.00 23.89 33.23
CA VAL A 153 37.57 25.24 33.40
C VAL A 153 37.09 25.88 34.71
N ALA A 154 35.81 25.73 35.04
CA ALA A 154 35.27 26.18 36.32
C ALA A 154 35.95 25.48 37.51
N GLY A 155 36.23 24.18 37.39
CA GLY A 155 36.96 23.40 38.39
C GLY A 155 38.39 23.89 38.60
N ASP A 156 39.10 24.22 37.52
CA ASP A 156 40.46 24.75 37.59
C ASP A 156 40.50 26.15 38.22
N ASN A 157 39.54 27.02 37.87
CA ASN A 157 39.38 28.32 38.51
C ASN A 157 39.06 28.18 40.01
N LEU A 158 38.19 27.25 40.39
CA LEU A 158 37.86 27.00 41.79
C LEU A 158 39.09 26.53 42.57
N ARG A 159 39.91 25.65 42.00
CA ARG A 159 41.19 25.23 42.58
C ARG A 159 42.15 26.40 42.77
N ALA A 160 42.25 27.30 41.78
CA ALA A 160 43.09 28.48 41.88
C ALA A 160 42.63 29.40 43.02
N VAL A 161 41.33 29.67 43.13
CA VAL A 161 40.75 30.47 44.22
C VAL A 161 40.98 29.83 45.59
N VAL A 162 40.79 28.51 45.72
CA VAL A 162 41.05 27.78 46.97
C VAL A 162 42.53 27.87 47.36
N THR A 163 43.43 27.75 46.40
CA THR A 163 44.89 27.84 46.65
C THR A 163 45.26 29.25 47.14
N GLN A 164 44.75 30.29 46.48
CA GLN A 164 44.97 31.68 46.88
C GLN A 164 44.36 32.00 48.26
N LEU A 165 43.18 31.45 48.55
CA LEU A 165 42.54 31.61 49.86
C LEU A 165 43.37 30.95 50.96
N SER A 166 43.86 29.73 50.72
CA SER A 166 44.74 29.01 51.65
C SER A 166 46.03 29.80 51.93
N GLU A 167 46.64 30.36 50.89
CA GLU A 167 47.83 31.20 51.03
C GLU A 167 47.56 32.48 51.84
N ARG A 168 46.44 33.15 51.57
CA ARG A 168 46.04 34.36 52.31
C ARG A 168 45.69 34.06 53.76
N VAL A 169 45.07 32.92 54.05
CA VAL A 169 44.80 32.46 55.42
C VAL A 169 46.11 32.21 56.17
N ASN A 170 47.10 31.57 55.53
CA ASN A 170 48.42 31.34 56.12
C ASN A 170 49.19 32.66 56.38
N GLN A 171 49.11 33.62 55.44
CA GLN A 171 49.68 34.96 55.65
C GLN A 171 48.99 35.68 56.82
N THR A 172 47.66 35.67 56.86
CA THR A 172 46.90 36.29 57.96
C THR A 172 47.23 35.65 59.32
N ALA A 173 47.42 34.32 59.36
CA ALA A 173 47.87 33.65 60.59
C ALA A 173 49.28 34.07 61.01
N THR A 174 50.18 34.31 60.05
CA THR A 174 51.52 34.85 60.31
C THR A 174 51.45 36.28 60.85
N ASP A 175 50.66 37.16 60.22
CA ASP A 175 50.46 38.55 60.63
C ASP A 175 49.86 38.63 62.05
N ILE A 176 48.88 37.77 62.36
CA ILE A 176 48.29 37.68 63.71
C ILE A 176 49.34 37.25 64.74
N ASN A 177 50.23 36.31 64.40
CA ASN A 177 51.31 35.91 65.29
C ASN A 177 52.34 37.03 65.49
N GLU A 178 52.63 37.82 64.45
CA GLU A 178 53.49 38.99 64.54
C GLU A 178 52.87 40.09 65.42
N VAL A 179 51.58 40.40 65.23
CA VAL A 179 50.83 41.32 66.10
C VAL A 179 50.81 40.82 67.54
N LYS A 180 50.58 39.52 67.77
CA LYS A 180 50.64 38.91 69.11
C LYS A 180 52.01 39.13 69.74
N ARG A 181 53.10 38.96 68.97
CA ARG A 181 54.47 39.20 69.44
C ARG A 181 54.73 40.67 69.76
N LEU A 182 54.34 41.59 68.87
CA LEU A 182 54.47 43.04 69.08
C LEU A 182 53.69 43.52 70.32
N LEU A 183 52.47 43.01 70.52
CA LEU A 183 51.69 43.29 71.73
C LEU A 183 52.36 42.71 72.97
N ARG A 184 52.93 41.50 72.90
CA ARG A 184 53.65 40.89 74.03
C ARG A 184 54.88 41.70 74.44
N ASP A 185 55.64 42.21 73.47
CA ASP A 185 56.80 43.08 73.69
C ASP A 185 56.38 44.46 74.25
N GLY A 186 55.31 45.06 73.70
CA GLY A 186 54.77 46.33 74.16
C GLY A 186 54.19 46.29 75.59
N PHE A 187 53.55 45.17 75.96
CA PHE A 187 52.99 44.96 77.31
C PHE A 187 53.94 44.25 78.29
N ARG A 188 55.19 43.95 77.87
CA ARG A 188 56.23 43.30 78.70
C ARG A 188 55.76 42.02 79.40
N LEU A 189 55.00 41.18 78.68
CA LEU A 189 54.54 39.90 79.22
C LEU A 189 55.67 38.85 79.17
N PRO A 190 55.83 37.97 80.18
CA PRO A 190 56.85 36.94 80.16
C PRO A 190 56.66 35.96 78.99
N ALA A 191 57.77 35.44 78.45
CA ALA A 191 57.78 34.49 77.34
C ALA A 191 57.01 33.21 77.68
N ASP A 192 56.38 32.58 76.68
CA ASP A 192 55.76 31.26 76.87
C ASP A 192 56.89 30.30 77.23
N LYS A 193 56.77 29.69 78.40
CA LYS A 193 57.47 28.45 78.68
C LYS A 193 56.72 27.38 77.91
N ASP A 194 57.48 26.63 77.12
CA ASP A 194 57.05 25.48 76.31
C ASP A 194 55.94 24.63 76.96
#